data_AF-A0A7W0QCA9-F1
#
_entry.id   AF-A0A7W0QCA9-F1
#
_cell.length_a   1.000
_cell.length_b   1.000
_cell.length_c   1.000
_cell.angle_alpha   90.00
_cell.angle_beta   90.00
_cell.angle_gamma   90.00
#
_symmetry.space_group_name_H-M   'P 1'
#
loop_
_entity.id
_entity.type
_entity.pdbx_description
1 polymer ?
#
loop_
_entity_poly.entity_id
_entity_poly.type
_entity_poly.pdbx_seq_one_letter_code
_entity_poly.pdbx_strand_id
1 'polypeptide(L)'
;MSTPPLSSLSAIALQPSRKAARRGAALAIAVFVPFLAFWFWVAIVDGPLGFLTLAGREPWGMQVLLDLMIALVFGLQWVRNDARVRGIAAWPYVPLTLVCGSFGLLAYAIRRAWAKPAFVSP
;
A
#
# COMPACT_ATOMS: atom_id res chain seq x y z
N MET A 1 42.26 12.82 -12.23
CA MET A 1 40.92 13.20 -11.73
C MET A 1 39.95 13.00 -12.89
N SER A 2 39.34 11.82 -13.00
CA SER A 2 38.41 11.49 -14.09
C SER A 2 37.02 12.02 -13.74
N THR A 3 36.52 12.98 -14.52
CA THR A 3 35.15 13.51 -14.39
C THR A 3 34.15 12.39 -14.68
N PRO A 4 33.12 12.19 -13.83
CA PRO A 4 32.10 11.18 -14.09
C PRO A 4 31.30 11.54 -15.36
N PRO A 5 30.91 10.56 -16.19
CA PRO A 5 30.18 10.81 -17.44
C PRO A 5 28.80 11.42 -17.15
N LEU A 6 28.33 12.33 -18.01
CA LEU A 6 27.05 13.05 -17.84
C LEU A 6 25.83 12.11 -17.63
N SER A 7 25.87 10.89 -18.14
CA SER A 7 24.86 9.83 -17.93
C SER A 7 24.76 9.34 -16.47
N SER A 8 25.86 9.42 -15.71
CA SER A 8 25.87 9.05 -14.29
C SER A 8 25.29 10.16 -13.40
N LEU A 9 25.37 11.43 -13.84
CA LEU A 9 24.81 12.56 -13.10
C LEU A 9 23.28 12.61 -13.18
N SER A 10 22.70 12.31 -14.34
CA SER A 10 21.25 12.18 -14.50
C SER A 10 20.68 10.97 -13.75
N ALA A 11 21.41 9.85 -13.73
CA ALA A 11 21.03 8.66 -12.95
C ALA A 11 21.07 8.92 -11.43
N ILE A 12 22.02 9.71 -10.92
CA ILE A 12 22.10 10.10 -9.51
C ILE A 12 20.99 11.09 -9.14
N ALA A 13 20.67 12.04 -10.02
CA ALA A 13 19.62 13.05 -9.79
C ALA A 13 18.20 12.47 -9.76
N LEU A 14 17.95 11.37 -10.49
CA LEU A 14 16.63 10.72 -10.58
C LEU A 14 16.41 9.61 -9.54
N GLN A 15 17.39 9.27 -8.70
CA GLN A 15 17.17 8.31 -7.64
C GLN A 15 16.40 8.97 -6.48
N PRO A 16 15.15 8.55 -6.20
CA PRO A 16 14.43 9.06 -5.05
C PRO A 16 15.24 8.82 -3.78
N SER A 17 15.43 9.86 -2.97
CA SER A 17 16.25 9.76 -1.77
C SER A 17 15.74 8.62 -0.89
N ARG A 18 16.64 7.75 -0.42
CA ARG A 18 16.29 6.68 0.55
C ARG A 18 15.54 7.24 1.76
N LYS A 19 15.79 8.50 2.13
CA LYS A 19 15.07 9.22 3.19
C LYS A 19 13.58 9.39 2.88
N ALA A 20 13.21 9.78 1.66
CA ALA A 20 11.81 9.93 1.25
C ALA A 20 11.06 8.58 1.26
N ALA A 21 11.67 7.52 0.74
CA ALA A 21 11.09 6.17 0.78
C ALA A 21 10.86 5.68 2.23
N ARG A 22 11.83 5.93 3.12
CA ARG A 22 11.71 5.60 4.55
C ARG A 22 10.63 6.42 5.26
N ARG A 23 10.44 7.69 4.91
CA ARG A 23 9.34 8.52 5.44
C ARG A 23 7.98 7.96 5.03
N GLY A 24 7.82 7.58 3.77
CA GLY A 24 6.59 6.95 3.28
C GLY A 24 6.30 5.63 4.00
N ALA A 25 7.31 4.79 4.21
CA ALA A 25 7.16 3.56 4.99
C ALA A 25 6.79 3.81 6.45
N ALA A 26 7.44 4.79 7.10
CA ALA A 26 7.14 5.14 8.47
C ALA A 26 5.70 5.63 8.63
N LEU A 27 5.21 6.44 7.70
CA LEU A 27 3.80 6.86 7.67
C LEU A 27 2.87 5.65 7.48
N ALA A 28 3.17 4.77 6.53
CA ALA A 28 2.37 3.58 6.29
C ALA A 28 2.30 2.67 7.54
N ILE A 29 3.41 2.48 8.26
CA ILE A 29 3.46 1.73 9.53
C ILE A 29 2.66 2.45 10.61
N ALA A 30 2.84 3.77 10.75
CA ALA A 30 2.17 4.59 11.76
C ALA A 30 0.65 4.60 11.58
N VAL A 31 0.15 4.44 10.35
CA VAL A 31 -1.29 4.27 10.07
C VAL A 31 -1.72 2.81 10.25
N PHE A 32 -0.93 1.87 9.74
CA PHE A 32 -1.26 0.44 9.74
C PHE A 32 -1.41 -0.13 11.15
N VAL A 33 -0.46 0.15 12.06
CA VAL A 33 -0.45 -0.47 13.39
C VAL A 33 -1.66 -0.05 14.24
N PRO A 34 -1.98 1.25 14.41
CA PRO A 34 -3.15 1.67 15.16
C PRO A 34 -4.46 1.23 14.50
N PHE A 35 -4.56 1.31 13.17
CA PHE A 35 -5.76 0.89 12.47
C PHE A 35 -6.00 -0.62 12.58
N LEU A 36 -4.94 -1.43 12.52
CA LEU A 36 -5.01 -2.87 12.75
C LEU A 36 -5.50 -3.19 14.16
N ALA A 37 -4.94 -2.51 15.17
CA ALA A 37 -5.36 -2.69 16.56
C ALA A 37 -6.84 -2.31 16.76
N PHE A 38 -7.27 -1.18 16.18
CA PHE A 38 -8.66 -0.74 16.24
C PHE A 38 -9.61 -1.73 15.54
N TRP A 39 -9.25 -2.21 14.35
CA TRP A 39 -10.05 -3.20 13.64
C TRP A 39 -10.19 -4.50 14.43
N PHE A 40 -9.11 -5.00 15.03
CA PHE A 40 -9.18 -6.20 15.88
C PHE A 40 -10.08 -6.01 17.10
N TRP A 41 -9.96 -4.86 17.77
CA TRP A 41 -10.83 -4.53 18.90
C TRP A 41 -12.30 -4.58 18.51
N VAL A 42 -12.68 -3.88 17.43
CA VAL A 42 -14.07 -3.85 16.94
C VAL A 42 -14.51 -5.25 16.48
N ALA A 43 -13.66 -6.01 15.79
CA ALA A 43 -13.99 -7.35 15.34
C ALA A 43 -14.23 -8.34 16.49
N ILE A 44 -13.58 -8.16 17.63
CA ILE A 44 -13.81 -8.96 18.85
C ILE A 44 -15.13 -8.58 19.52
N VAL A 45 -15.45 -7.28 19.59
CA VAL A 45 -16.63 -6.77 20.30
C VAL A 45 -17.92 -6.95 19.49
N ASP A 46 -17.91 -6.52 18.23
CA ASP A 46 -19.10 -6.43 17.37
C ASP A 46 -19.15 -7.56 16.31
N GLY A 47 -18.12 -8.40 16.27
CA GLY A 47 -17.94 -9.45 15.29
C GLY A 47 -17.30 -8.94 13.97
N PRO A 48 -16.65 -9.82 13.20
CA PRO A 48 -15.91 -9.44 11.99
C PRO A 48 -16.78 -8.87 10.86
N LEU A 49 -18.09 -9.10 10.90
CA LEU A 49 -19.06 -8.62 9.90
C LEU A 49 -19.90 -7.44 10.41
N GLY A 50 -19.68 -6.95 11.64
CA GLY A 50 -20.45 -5.85 12.23
C GLY A 50 -20.40 -4.56 11.40
N PHE A 51 -19.29 -4.32 10.71
CA PHE A 51 -19.17 -3.19 9.78
C PHE A 51 -20.13 -3.29 8.58
N LEU A 52 -20.33 -4.48 8.02
CA LEU A 52 -21.22 -4.68 6.87
C LEU A 52 -22.69 -4.55 7.26
N THR A 53 -23.06 -5.03 8.46
CA THR A 53 -24.42 -4.89 8.96
C THR A 53 -24.77 -3.44 9.26
N LEU A 54 -23.82 -2.66 9.79
CA LEU A 54 -23.99 -1.22 9.99
C LEU A 54 -24.10 -0.47 8.65
N ALA A 55 -23.19 -0.75 7.70
CA ALA A 55 -23.23 -0.12 6.38
C ALA A 55 -24.53 -0.38 5.60
N GLY A 56 -25.17 -1.54 5.80
CA GLY A 56 -26.44 -1.87 5.18
C GLY A 56 -27.68 -1.23 5.81
N ARG A 57 -27.57 -0.69 7.03
CA ARG A 57 -28.71 -0.10 7.77
C ARG A 57 -28.95 1.36 7.42
N GLU A 58 -27.91 2.09 7.03
CA GLU A 58 -27.98 3.53 6.77
C GLU A 58 -27.36 3.92 5.41
N PRO A 59 -28.00 4.81 4.64
CA PRO A 59 -27.47 5.24 3.33
C PRO A 59 -26.04 5.79 3.39
N TRP A 60 -25.70 6.53 4.45
CA TRP A 60 -24.35 7.06 4.66
C TRP A 60 -23.32 5.95 4.91
N GLY A 61 -23.68 4.90 5.65
CA GLY A 61 -22.82 3.74 5.85
C GLY A 61 -22.55 3.00 4.54
N MET A 62 -23.58 2.86 3.71
CA MET A 62 -23.46 2.27 2.37
C MET A 62 -22.56 3.11 1.45
N GLN A 63 -22.68 4.44 1.52
CA GLN A 63 -21.81 5.35 0.77
C GLN A 63 -20.34 5.20 1.20
N VAL A 64 -20.05 5.15 2.50
CA VAL A 64 -18.68 4.96 3.02
C VAL A 64 -18.11 3.61 2.59
N LEU A 65 -18.92 2.54 2.62
CA LEU A 65 -18.51 1.23 2.13
C LEU A 65 -18.17 1.26 0.64
N LEU A 66 -18.99 1.93 -0.17
CA LEU A 66 -18.75 2.07 -1.61
C LEU A 66 -17.48 2.87 -1.90
N ASP A 67 -17.26 3.97 -1.19
CA ASP A 67 -16.06 4.79 -1.33
C ASP A 67 -14.80 3.99 -0.96
N LEU A 68 -14.85 3.20 0.12
CA LEU A 68 -13.80 2.27 0.49
C LEU A 68 -13.53 1.27 -0.65
N MET A 69 -14.56 0.62 -1.20
CA MET A 69 -14.38 -0.33 -2.31
C MET A 69 -13.71 0.32 -3.53
N ILE A 70 -14.13 1.54 -3.89
CA ILE A 70 -13.52 2.31 -4.98
C ILE A 70 -12.03 2.57 -4.69
N ALA A 71 -11.71 3.06 -3.49
CA ALA A 71 -10.34 3.30 -3.06
C ALA A 71 -9.48 2.02 -3.11
N LEU A 72 -10.04 0.86 -2.73
CA LEU A 72 -9.34 -0.42 -2.82
C LEU A 72 -9.09 -0.85 -4.27
N VAL A 73 -10.03 -0.65 -5.19
CA VAL A 73 -9.84 -0.97 -6.61
C VAL A 73 -8.71 -0.13 -7.20
N PHE A 74 -8.73 1.20 -6.97
CA PHE A 74 -7.65 2.08 -7.41
C PHE A 74 -6.30 1.70 -6.77
N GLY A 75 -6.31 1.40 -5.47
CA GLY A 75 -5.14 0.92 -4.74
C GLY A 75 -4.57 -0.38 -5.32
N LEU A 76 -5.42 -1.35 -5.64
CA LEU A 76 -4.99 -2.63 -6.24
C LEU A 76 -4.40 -2.42 -7.64
N GLN A 77 -4.97 -1.52 -8.44
CA GLN A 77 -4.42 -1.17 -9.73
C GLN A 77 -3.03 -0.54 -9.59
N TRP A 78 -2.84 0.33 -8.59
CA TRP A 78 -1.54 0.88 -8.23
C TRP A 78 -0.55 -0.20 -7.81
N VAL A 79 -0.94 -1.13 -6.91
CA VAL A 79 -0.08 -2.25 -6.50
C VAL A 79 0.36 -3.07 -7.71
N ARG A 80 -0.56 -3.43 -8.61
CA ARG A 80 -0.26 -4.23 -9.81
C ARG A 80 0.77 -3.54 -10.71
N ASN A 81 0.58 -2.25 -10.99
CA ASN A 81 1.47 -1.49 -11.87
C ASN A 81 2.84 -1.26 -11.22
N ASP A 82 2.87 -0.82 -9.96
CA ASP A 82 4.11 -0.52 -9.23
C ASP A 82 4.93 -1.79 -8.95
N ALA A 83 4.27 -2.91 -8.65
CA ALA A 83 4.92 -4.18 -8.37
C ALA A 83 5.64 -4.74 -9.60
N ARG A 84 5.03 -4.58 -10.79
CA ARG A 84 5.66 -4.95 -12.07
C ARG A 84 6.94 -4.16 -12.30
N VAL A 85 6.92 -2.85 -12.08
CA VAL A 85 8.10 -1.97 -12.25
C VAL A 85 9.21 -2.31 -11.25
N ARG A 86 8.84 -2.76 -10.05
CA ARG A 86 9.80 -3.05 -8.96
C ARG A 86 10.24 -4.51 -8.87
N GLY A 87 9.70 -5.39 -9.70
CA GLY A 87 9.94 -6.84 -9.60
C GLY A 87 9.41 -7.45 -8.29
N ILE A 88 8.37 -6.88 -7.70
CA ILE A 88 7.73 -7.41 -6.48
C ILE A 88 6.54 -8.28 -6.91
N ALA A 89 6.34 -9.42 -6.25
CA ALA A 89 5.14 -10.22 -6.44
C ALA A 89 3.91 -9.48 -5.88
N ALA A 90 2.96 -9.10 -6.74
CA ALA A 90 1.71 -8.43 -6.34
C ALA A 90 0.69 -9.40 -5.72
N TRP A 91 0.75 -10.69 -6.08
CA TRP A 91 -0.28 -11.67 -5.77
C TRP A 91 -0.61 -11.89 -4.29
N PRO A 92 0.29 -11.76 -3.28
CA PRO A 92 -0.12 -11.96 -1.89
C PRO A 92 -0.90 -10.76 -1.34
N TYR A 93 -0.70 -9.57 -1.92
CA TYR A 93 -1.34 -8.34 -1.47
C TYR A 93 -2.76 -8.19 -2.00
N VAL A 94 -3.05 -8.75 -3.18
CA VAL A 94 -4.39 -8.72 -3.79
C VAL A 94 -5.46 -9.41 -2.92
N PRO A 95 -5.34 -10.72 -2.57
CA PRO A 95 -6.33 -11.39 -1.73
C PRO A 95 -6.35 -10.82 -0.32
N LEU A 96 -5.20 -10.39 0.22
CA LEU A 96 -5.14 -9.72 1.50
C LEU A 96 -5.95 -8.41 1.50
N THR A 97 -5.93 -7.66 0.39
CA THR A 97 -6.76 -6.47 0.25
C THR A 97 -8.24 -6.77 0.07
N LEU A 98 -8.59 -7.86 -0.62
CA LEU A 98 -10.00 -8.24 -0.82
C LEU A 98 -10.65 -8.74 0.48
N VAL A 99 -9.93 -9.52 1.28
CA VAL A 99 -10.45 -10.09 2.52
C VAL A 99 -10.34 -9.11 3.69
N CYS A 100 -9.24 -8.35 3.75
CA CYS A 100 -8.91 -7.53 4.91
C CYS A 100 -8.84 -6.03 4.58
N GLY A 101 -9.34 -5.60 3.42
CA GLY A 101 -9.43 -4.18 3.05
C GLY A 101 -8.08 -3.49 2.83
N SER A 102 -7.88 -2.32 3.43
CA SER A 102 -6.67 -1.52 3.21
C SER A 102 -5.37 -2.16 3.74
N PHE A 103 -5.45 -3.23 4.55
CA PHE A 103 -4.30 -3.92 5.10
C PHE A 103 -3.33 -4.43 4.03
N GLY A 104 -3.84 -5.00 2.93
CA GLY A 104 -2.98 -5.46 1.84
C GLY A 104 -2.26 -4.32 1.12
N LEU A 105 -2.89 -3.14 1.00
CA LEU A 105 -2.29 -1.96 0.38
C LEU A 105 -1.17 -1.38 1.24
N LEU A 106 -1.41 -1.28 2.55
CA LEU A 106 -0.43 -0.79 3.52
C LEU A 106 0.75 -1.76 3.65
N ALA A 107 0.49 -3.07 3.70
CA ALA A 107 1.55 -4.09 3.71
C ALA A 107 2.43 -4.00 2.45
N TYR A 108 1.82 -3.80 1.28
CA TYR A 108 2.56 -3.56 0.05
C TYR A 108 3.38 -2.25 0.11
N ALA A 109 2.78 -1.16 0.58
CA ALA A 109 3.44 0.14 0.72
C ALA A 109 4.69 0.06 1.62
N ILE A 110 4.62 -0.73 2.68
CA ILE A 110 5.76 -1.03 3.54
C ILE A 110 6.79 -1.86 2.75
N ARG A 111 6.39 -2.97 2.13
CA ARG A 111 7.30 -3.86 1.37
C ARG A 111 8.10 -3.11 0.30
N ARG A 112 7.44 -2.26 -0.50
CA ARG A 112 8.08 -1.54 -1.62
C ARG A 112 9.15 -0.55 -1.17
N ALA A 113 9.10 -0.07 0.07
CA ALA A 113 10.12 0.82 0.61
C ALA A 113 11.45 0.09 0.92
N TRP A 114 11.39 -1.23 1.10
CA TRP A 114 12.55 -2.09 1.38
C TRP A 114 12.98 -2.92 0.17
N ALA A 115 12.23 -2.89 -0.94
CA ALA A 115 12.60 -3.58 -2.17
C ALA A 115 13.76 -2.85 -2.88
N LYS A 116 14.81 -3.59 -3.23
CA LYS A 116 15.86 -3.08 -4.13
C LYS A 116 15.26 -2.96 -5.54
N PRO A 117 15.58 -1.92 -6.32
CA PRO A 117 15.18 -1.87 -7.72
C PRO A 117 15.70 -3.13 -8.41
N ALA A 118 14.82 -3.91 -9.04
CA ALA A 118 15.26 -4.94 -9.95
C ALA A 118 16.02 -4.25 -11.09
N PHE A 119 17.27 -4.64 -11.32
CA PHE A 119 18.01 -4.18 -12.48
C PHE A 119 17.26 -4.72 -13.70
N VAL A 120 16.65 -3.83 -14.47
CA VAL A 120 15.99 -4.22 -15.72
C VAL A 120 17.11 -4.49 -16.72
N SER A 121 17.36 -5.76 -17.01
CA SER A 121 18.14 -6.14 -18.20
C SER A 121 17.35 -5.70 -19.43
N PRO A 122 17.94 -4.95 -20.37
CA PRO A 122 17.28 -4.56 -21.63
C PRO A 122 16.92 -5.76 -22.50
#